data_AF-A0A5E4KUV3-F1
#
_entry.id   AF-A0A5E4KUV3-F1
#
_cell.length_a   1.000
_cell.length_b   1.000
_cell.length_c   1.000
_cell.angle_alpha   90.00
_cell.angle_beta   90.00
_cell.angle_gamma   90.00
#
_symmetry.space_group_name_H-M   'P 1'
#
loop_
_entity.id
_entity.type
_entity.pdbx_description
1 polymer ?
#
loop_
_entity_poly.entity_id
_entity_poly.type
_entity_poly.pdbx_seq_one_letter_code
_entity_poly.pdbx_strand_id
1 'polypeptide(L)'
;MYIPAINFSQTNTYTPIQVQNIGTASASVNVNFYDSNGVPVQTQTGVIPPNTASVFWPPAASTAYGSAVIDSTQDVIAIVNEMVNNNNWAMSYDGFASGSMKVSIPWIAYGNSGWNTPIYVQNTGTVSANVAVSFYDQNGAPVETKNALIPANSSQIIVPAATAPTTGGSAVVTSSQPVVAEVSEINAASTVAMGYNGGSG
;
A
#
# COMPACT_ATOMS: atom_id res chain seq x y z
N MET A 1 -2.25 10.74 6.95
CA MET A 1 -2.57 9.93 5.75
C MET A 1 -1.56 8.79 5.64
N TYR A 2 -1.98 7.64 5.14
CA TYR A 2 -1.22 6.38 5.15
C TYR A 2 -0.91 5.92 3.73
N ILE A 3 0.33 5.46 3.52
CA ILE A 3 0.88 5.04 2.23
C ILE A 3 1.43 3.62 2.40
N PRO A 4 0.63 2.58 2.09
CA PRO A 4 0.99 1.19 2.41
C PRO A 4 2.10 0.59 1.56
N ALA A 5 2.29 1.07 0.33
CA ALA A 5 3.22 0.48 -0.62
C ALA A 5 4.23 1.53 -1.12
N ILE A 6 5.47 1.44 -0.65
CA ILE A 6 6.61 2.15 -1.22
C ILE A 6 7.75 1.18 -1.51
N ASN A 7 8.51 1.51 -2.54
CA ASN A 7 9.82 0.94 -2.84
C ASN A 7 10.89 2.00 -2.58
N PHE A 8 11.91 1.64 -1.81
CA PHE A 8 13.05 2.52 -1.55
C PHE A 8 13.94 2.63 -2.81
N SER A 9 14.61 3.78 -2.97
CA SER A 9 15.24 4.19 -4.24
C SER A 9 16.47 3.35 -4.66
N GLN A 10 16.88 2.38 -3.85
CA GLN A 10 17.92 1.40 -4.22
C GLN A 10 17.39 0.23 -5.07
N THR A 11 16.07 0.15 -5.26
CA THR A 11 15.44 -0.85 -6.14
C THR A 11 15.34 -0.32 -7.57
N ASN A 12 14.96 -1.19 -8.51
CA ASN A 12 14.64 -0.77 -9.88
C ASN A 12 13.23 -0.16 -10.02
N THR A 13 12.55 0.03 -8.88
CA THR A 13 11.18 0.51 -8.76
C THR A 13 11.18 1.84 -8.02
N TYR A 14 10.50 2.85 -8.57
CA TYR A 14 10.28 4.12 -7.90
C TYR A 14 8.83 4.27 -7.49
N THR A 15 8.63 4.89 -6.34
CA THR A 15 7.29 5.17 -5.77
C THR A 15 7.20 6.62 -5.29
N PRO A 16 7.34 7.62 -6.17
CA PRO A 16 7.15 9.01 -5.77
C PRO A 16 5.74 9.24 -5.23
N ILE A 17 5.68 9.94 -4.09
CA ILE A 17 4.46 10.30 -3.39
C ILE A 17 4.16 11.76 -3.74
N GLN A 18 3.10 12.01 -4.51
CA GLN A 18 2.63 13.36 -4.80
C GLN A 18 1.60 13.76 -3.74
N VAL A 19 1.87 14.82 -2.99
CA VAL A 19 0.98 15.31 -1.93
C VAL A 19 0.43 16.67 -2.32
N GLN A 20 -0.90 16.79 -2.39
CA GLN A 20 -1.59 18.05 -2.66
C GLN A 20 -2.22 18.59 -1.38
N ASN A 21 -2.00 19.88 -1.12
CA ASN A 21 -2.71 20.60 -0.07
C ASN A 21 -4.08 21.05 -0.57
N ILE A 22 -5.14 20.50 0.00
CA ILE A 22 -6.53 20.83 -0.30
C ILE A 22 -7.16 21.73 0.78
N GLY A 23 -6.38 22.12 1.79
CA GLY A 23 -6.75 23.12 2.79
C GLY A 23 -6.65 24.55 2.27
N THR A 24 -6.90 25.51 3.17
CA THR A 24 -7.00 26.94 2.85
C THR A 24 -5.76 27.75 3.27
N ALA A 25 -4.85 27.15 4.04
CA ALA A 25 -3.57 27.74 4.44
C ALA A 25 -2.38 26.86 3.99
N SER A 26 -1.15 27.36 4.13
CA SER A 26 0.04 26.55 3.81
C SER A 26 0.13 25.35 4.76
N ALA A 27 0.30 24.15 4.19
CA ALA A 27 0.46 22.91 4.94
C ALA A 27 1.94 22.69 5.27
N SER A 28 2.27 22.52 6.55
CA SER A 28 3.55 21.92 6.95
C SER A 28 3.34 20.41 6.97
N VAL A 29 4.12 19.71 6.14
CA VAL A 29 3.98 18.27 5.90
C VAL A 29 5.24 17.55 6.35
N ASN A 30 5.06 16.46 7.10
CA ASN A 30 6.10 15.49 7.44
C ASN A 30 5.74 14.14 6.82
N VAL A 31 6.58 13.64 5.91
CA VAL A 31 6.46 12.30 5.32
C VAL A 31 7.45 11.40 6.03
N ASN A 32 6.94 10.52 6.90
CA ASN A 32 7.72 9.58 7.70
C ASN A 32 7.75 8.23 7.01
N PHE A 33 8.94 7.75 6.65
CA PHE A 33 9.16 6.47 5.99
C PHE A 33 9.55 5.39 7.01
N TYR A 34 8.97 4.20 6.89
CA TYR A 34 9.22 3.07 7.77
C TYR A 34 9.60 1.83 6.96
N ASP A 35 10.48 1.00 7.50
CA ASP A 35 10.69 -0.35 6.96
C ASP A 35 9.54 -1.29 7.37
N SER A 36 9.57 -2.52 6.84
CA SER A 36 8.53 -3.52 7.12
C SER A 36 8.49 -3.99 8.59
N ASN A 37 9.56 -3.74 9.36
CA ASN A 37 9.65 -4.02 10.79
C ASN A 37 9.19 -2.85 11.67
N GLY A 38 8.76 -1.73 11.09
CA GLY A 38 8.33 -0.54 11.83
C GLY A 38 9.48 0.33 12.32
N VAL A 39 10.70 0.12 11.81
CA VAL A 39 11.83 0.98 12.09
C VAL A 39 11.74 2.25 11.23
N PRO A 40 11.80 3.45 11.83
CA PRO A 40 11.86 4.69 11.07
C PRO A 40 13.12 4.74 10.20
N VAL A 41 12.94 5.01 8.91
CA VAL A 41 14.03 5.13 7.94
C VAL A 41 14.45 6.59 7.76
N GLN A 42 13.49 7.47 7.47
CA GLN A 42 13.72 8.89 7.27
C GLN A 42 12.41 9.66 7.46
N THR A 43 12.50 10.93 7.87
CA THR A 43 11.41 11.91 7.72
C THR A 43 11.84 12.97 6.70
N GLN A 44 10.98 13.24 5.72
CA GLN A 44 11.11 14.36 4.80
C GLN A 44 10.06 15.42 5.15
N THR A 45 10.45 16.69 5.09
CA THR A 45 9.58 17.81 5.46
C THR A 45 9.35 18.73 4.27
N GLY A 46 8.16 19.29 4.14
CA GLY A 46 7.85 20.28 3.12
C GLY A 46 6.80 21.29 3.58
N VAL A 47 6.75 22.44 2.90
CA VAL A 47 5.67 23.42 3.04
C VAL A 47 4.95 23.51 1.71
N ILE A 48 3.65 23.20 1.70
CA ILE A 48 2.84 23.12 0.49
C ILE A 48 1.77 24.23 0.54
N PRO A 49 1.86 25.28 -0.29
CA PRO A 49 0.79 26.29 -0.38
C PRO A 49 -0.58 25.70 -0.76
N PRO A 50 -1.70 26.36 -0.42
CA PRO A 50 -3.05 25.93 -0.80
C PRO A 50 -3.19 25.66 -2.29
N ASN A 51 -3.89 24.58 -2.66
CA ASN A 51 -4.14 24.15 -4.04
C ASN A 51 -2.88 23.76 -4.84
N THR A 52 -1.72 23.63 -4.21
CA THR A 52 -0.48 23.17 -4.85
C THR A 52 -0.08 21.79 -4.37
N ALA A 53 0.89 21.17 -5.05
CA ALA A 53 1.41 19.86 -4.70
C ALA A 53 2.94 19.86 -4.60
N SER A 54 3.47 18.89 -3.87
CA SER A 54 4.90 18.59 -3.79
C SER A 54 5.13 17.09 -3.94
N VAL A 55 6.31 16.70 -4.42
CA VAL A 55 6.68 15.30 -4.63
C VAL A 55 7.73 14.91 -3.61
N PHE A 56 7.49 13.80 -2.91
CA PHE A 56 8.42 13.19 -1.97
C PHE A 56 8.88 11.86 -2.53
N TRP A 57 10.20 11.67 -2.57
CA TRP A 57 10.81 10.46 -3.13
C TRP A 57 11.31 9.59 -1.98
N PRO A 58 10.90 8.32 -1.87
CA PRO A 58 11.45 7.41 -0.88
C PRO A 58 12.99 7.40 -0.93
N PRO A 59 13.67 7.45 0.22
CA PRO A 59 15.14 7.49 0.26
C PRO A 59 15.77 6.15 -0.14
N ALA A 60 17.10 6.13 -0.18
CA ALA A 60 17.83 4.87 -0.17
C ALA A 60 17.73 4.24 1.24
N ALA A 61 17.41 2.95 1.33
CA ALA A 61 17.33 2.21 2.59
C ALA A 61 17.84 0.78 2.43
N SER A 62 18.32 0.15 3.51
CA SER A 62 18.76 -1.26 3.49
C SER A 62 17.63 -2.26 3.25
N THR A 63 16.38 -1.81 3.27
CA THR A 63 15.19 -2.57 2.89
C THR A 63 14.74 -2.18 1.47
N ALA A 64 14.13 -3.13 0.75
CA ALA A 64 13.61 -2.89 -0.59
C ALA A 64 12.26 -2.12 -0.57
N TYR A 65 11.42 -2.41 0.42
CA TYR A 65 10.06 -1.87 0.51
C TYR A 65 9.71 -1.45 1.94
N GLY A 66 8.60 -0.74 2.08
CA GLY A 66 8.04 -0.35 3.35
C GLY A 66 6.74 0.44 3.18
N SER A 67 6.53 1.38 4.08
CA SER A 67 5.36 2.26 4.11
C SER A 67 5.76 3.71 4.43
N ALA A 68 4.83 4.63 4.24
CA ALA A 68 4.94 5.98 4.75
C ALA A 68 3.70 6.44 5.51
N VAL A 69 3.89 7.41 6.39
CA VAL A 69 2.84 8.14 7.11
C VAL A 69 3.06 9.63 6.88
N ILE A 70 2.03 10.30 6.38
CA ILE A 70 2.02 11.73 6.10
C ILE A 70 1.25 12.44 7.22
N ASP A 71 1.97 13.23 8.01
CA ASP A 71 1.40 14.18 8.97
C ASP A 71 1.36 15.56 8.33
N SER A 72 0.25 16.29 8.51
CA SER A 72 0.06 17.61 7.92
C SER A 72 -0.75 18.52 8.84
N THR A 73 -0.42 19.82 8.81
CA THR A 73 -1.18 20.85 9.53
C THR A 73 -2.47 21.29 8.82
N GLN A 74 -2.71 20.80 7.60
CA GLN A 74 -3.89 21.03 6.78
C GLN A 74 -4.34 19.73 6.12
N ASP A 75 -5.56 19.70 5.61
CA ASP A 75 -6.06 18.58 4.81
C ASP A 75 -5.22 18.41 3.54
N VAL A 76 -4.74 17.18 3.33
CA VAL A 76 -3.95 16.80 2.17
C VAL A 76 -4.51 15.53 1.55
N ILE A 77 -4.34 15.40 0.24
CA ILE A 77 -4.50 14.14 -0.47
C ILE A 77 -3.15 13.73 -1.05
N ALA A 78 -2.97 12.43 -1.28
CA ALA A 78 -1.78 11.93 -1.92
C ALA A 78 -2.14 10.88 -2.97
N ILE A 79 -1.33 10.81 -4.01
CA ILE A 79 -1.26 9.67 -4.91
C ILE A 79 0.17 9.12 -4.85
N VAL A 80 0.30 7.82 -5.11
CA VAL A 80 1.59 7.18 -5.32
C VAL A 80 1.61 6.60 -6.72
N ASN A 81 2.69 6.83 -7.43
CA ASN A 81 2.93 6.21 -8.73
C ASN A 81 4.04 5.17 -8.57
N GLU A 82 3.73 3.89 -8.75
CA GLU A 82 4.74 2.83 -8.79
C GLU A 82 5.17 2.58 -10.24
N MET A 83 6.47 2.62 -10.49
CA MET A 83 7.03 2.51 -11.83
C MET A 83 8.37 1.78 -11.82
N VAL A 84 8.59 0.90 -12.80
CA VAL A 84 9.83 0.12 -12.93
C VAL A 84 10.60 0.52 -14.18
N ASN A 85 11.90 0.81 -14.03
CA ASN A 85 12.74 1.33 -15.11
C ASN A 85 12.95 0.40 -16.30
N ASN A 86 12.88 -0.93 -16.11
CA ASN A 86 13.31 -1.89 -17.13
C ASN A 86 12.18 -2.58 -17.89
N ASN A 87 10.95 -2.57 -17.36
CA ASN A 87 9.83 -3.35 -17.90
C ASN A 87 8.57 -2.50 -18.16
N ASN A 88 8.66 -1.16 -18.10
CA ASN A 88 7.63 -0.18 -18.50
C ASN A 88 6.23 -0.36 -17.91
N TRP A 89 6.06 -1.14 -16.84
CA TRP A 89 4.80 -1.16 -16.11
C TRP A 89 4.76 -0.01 -15.10
N ALA A 90 3.60 0.60 -15.00
CA ALA A 90 3.30 1.65 -14.05
C ALA A 90 1.89 1.47 -13.55
N MET A 91 1.67 1.82 -12.28
CA MET A 91 0.37 1.80 -11.65
C MET A 91 0.32 2.89 -10.58
N SER A 92 -0.89 3.19 -10.12
CA SER A 92 -1.10 4.24 -9.12
C SER A 92 -2.16 3.81 -8.13
N TYR A 93 -2.10 4.38 -6.94
CA TYR A 93 -3.14 4.26 -5.93
C TYR A 93 -3.22 5.53 -5.07
N ASP A 94 -4.34 5.73 -4.39
CA ASP A 94 -4.56 6.89 -3.53
C ASP A 94 -4.02 6.68 -2.10
N GLY A 95 -3.54 7.72 -1.46
CA GLY A 95 -3.24 7.69 -0.03
C GLY A 95 -4.51 7.57 0.83
N PHE A 96 -4.40 6.88 1.96
CA PHE A 96 -5.56 6.62 2.83
C PHE A 96 -5.66 7.65 3.96
N ALA A 97 -6.82 8.30 4.09
CA ALA A 97 -7.05 9.25 5.20
C ALA A 97 -7.16 8.54 6.56
N SER A 98 -7.71 7.32 6.59
CA SER A 98 -7.92 6.52 7.80
C SER A 98 -7.88 5.02 7.50
N GLY A 99 -7.65 4.20 8.52
CA GLY A 99 -7.74 2.74 8.44
C GLY A 99 -9.05 2.18 9.01
N SER A 100 -9.28 0.89 8.76
CA SER A 100 -10.42 0.13 9.30
C SER A 100 -9.97 -1.19 9.91
N MET A 101 -10.75 -1.73 10.85
CA MET A 101 -10.54 -3.07 11.41
C MET A 101 -10.90 -4.17 10.39
N LYS A 102 -11.63 -3.82 9.33
CA LYS A 102 -12.01 -4.71 8.24
C LYS A 102 -11.89 -3.99 6.88
N VAL A 103 -11.14 -4.60 5.96
CA VAL A 103 -10.97 -4.09 4.58
C VAL A 103 -11.39 -5.19 3.60
N SER A 104 -12.19 -4.81 2.60
CA SER A 104 -12.66 -5.68 1.54
C SER A 104 -11.89 -5.38 0.26
N ILE A 105 -11.39 -6.45 -0.37
CA ILE A 105 -10.63 -6.40 -1.62
C ILE A 105 -11.47 -7.15 -2.66
N PRO A 106 -12.13 -6.44 -3.60
CA PRO A 106 -13.17 -7.02 -4.45
C PRO A 106 -12.63 -7.91 -5.56
N TRP A 107 -11.35 -7.78 -5.90
CA TRP A 107 -10.70 -8.56 -6.92
C TRP A 107 -9.33 -9.02 -6.42
N ILE A 108 -8.92 -10.21 -6.83
CA ILE A 108 -7.53 -10.66 -6.79
C ILE A 108 -7.37 -11.66 -7.92
N ALA A 109 -6.15 -11.81 -8.43
CA ALA A 109 -5.79 -12.92 -9.29
C ALA A 109 -4.92 -13.91 -8.51
N TYR A 110 -5.25 -15.20 -8.61
CA TYR A 110 -4.40 -16.27 -8.06
C TYR A 110 -3.27 -16.59 -9.04
N GLY A 111 -2.18 -17.19 -8.56
CA GLY A 111 -0.97 -17.40 -9.37
C GLY A 111 -1.18 -18.27 -10.62
N ASN A 112 -2.21 -19.13 -10.65
CA ASN A 112 -2.56 -19.96 -11.81
C ASN A 112 -3.29 -19.17 -12.92
N SER A 113 -3.46 -17.85 -12.77
CA SER A 113 -3.99 -16.95 -13.79
C SER A 113 -2.94 -16.34 -14.73
N GLY A 114 -1.64 -16.47 -14.39
CA GLY A 114 -0.56 -15.72 -15.02
C GLY A 114 -0.32 -14.32 -14.43
N TRP A 115 -1.11 -13.93 -13.42
CA TRP A 115 -0.93 -12.70 -12.65
C TRP A 115 -0.42 -12.99 -11.25
N ASN A 116 0.28 -12.01 -10.68
CA ASN A 116 0.65 -11.94 -9.28
C ASN A 116 -0.06 -10.74 -8.64
N THR A 117 -0.67 -10.94 -7.47
CA THR A 117 -1.47 -9.90 -6.79
C THR A 117 -0.96 -9.64 -5.36
N PRO A 118 0.22 -9.05 -5.16
CA PRO A 118 0.63 -8.58 -3.84
C PRO A 118 -0.39 -7.59 -3.25
N ILE A 119 -0.78 -7.86 -1.99
CA ILE A 119 -1.58 -6.95 -1.16
C ILE A 119 -0.67 -6.35 -0.10
N TYR A 120 -0.53 -5.03 -0.10
CA TYR A 120 0.22 -4.30 0.90
C TYR A 120 -0.71 -3.86 2.01
N VAL A 121 -0.58 -4.47 3.19
CA VAL A 121 -1.39 -4.12 4.37
C VAL A 121 -0.56 -3.29 5.32
N GLN A 122 -0.97 -2.05 5.56
CA GLN A 122 -0.33 -1.16 6.54
C GLN A 122 -1.14 -1.07 7.81
N ASN A 123 -0.46 -1.22 8.94
CA ASN A 123 -1.04 -0.96 10.26
C ASN A 123 -1.04 0.55 10.54
N THR A 124 -2.24 1.10 10.67
CA THR A 124 -2.46 2.52 10.96
C THR A 124 -2.75 2.77 12.45
N GLY A 125 -2.66 1.73 13.28
CA GLY A 125 -2.74 1.82 14.74
C GLY A 125 -1.41 2.18 15.39
N THR A 126 -1.42 2.26 16.72
CA THR A 126 -0.28 2.72 17.53
C THR A 126 0.54 1.57 18.13
N VAL A 127 0.09 0.33 17.98
CA VAL A 127 0.76 -0.89 18.45
C VAL A 127 0.71 -1.96 17.36
N SER A 128 1.46 -3.05 17.51
CA SER A 128 1.45 -4.16 16.55
C SER A 128 0.05 -4.75 16.36
N ALA A 129 -0.31 -5.02 15.10
CA ALA A 129 -1.59 -5.54 14.68
C ALA A 129 -1.49 -7.03 14.32
N ASN A 130 -2.38 -7.86 14.88
CA ASN A 130 -2.61 -9.21 14.37
C ASN A 130 -3.59 -9.12 13.20
N VAL A 131 -3.09 -9.37 12.00
CA VAL A 131 -3.83 -9.27 10.74
C VAL A 131 -4.09 -10.66 10.18
N ALA A 132 -5.32 -10.91 9.74
CA ALA A 132 -5.70 -12.09 8.97
C ALA A 132 -6.30 -11.66 7.63
N VAL A 133 -5.71 -12.16 6.54
CA VAL A 133 -6.19 -11.97 5.16
C VAL A 133 -6.80 -13.28 4.69
N SER A 134 -8.12 -13.32 4.59
CA SER A 134 -8.87 -14.48 4.10
C SER A 134 -9.17 -14.32 2.61
N PHE A 135 -8.80 -15.34 1.83
CA PHE A 135 -8.91 -15.38 0.39
C PHE A 135 -10.04 -16.32 -0.02
N TYR A 136 -10.84 -15.90 -1.01
CA TYR A 136 -11.99 -16.63 -1.54
C TYR A 136 -11.86 -16.80 -3.05
N ASP A 137 -12.39 -17.90 -3.58
CA ASP A 137 -12.50 -18.13 -5.02
C ASP A 137 -13.70 -17.33 -5.61
N GLN A 138 -13.87 -17.35 -6.94
CA GLN A 138 -14.98 -16.65 -7.60
C GLN A 138 -16.38 -17.18 -7.24
N ASN A 139 -16.46 -18.39 -6.66
CA ASN A 139 -17.72 -18.98 -6.20
C ASN A 139 -17.98 -18.67 -4.71
N GLY A 140 -17.09 -17.90 -4.06
CA GLY A 140 -17.18 -17.57 -2.64
C GLY A 140 -16.67 -18.65 -1.70
N ALA A 141 -16.03 -19.71 -2.22
CA ALA A 141 -15.42 -20.74 -1.38
C ALA A 141 -14.09 -20.24 -0.80
N PRO A 142 -13.79 -20.50 0.49
CA PRO A 142 -12.51 -20.12 1.08
C PRO A 142 -11.36 -20.91 0.43
N VAL A 143 -10.30 -20.21 0.05
CA VAL A 143 -9.08 -20.80 -0.54
C VAL A 143 -8.00 -20.93 0.52
N GLU A 144 -7.66 -19.84 1.19
CA GLU A 144 -6.65 -19.83 2.25
C GLU A 144 -6.84 -18.63 3.20
N THR A 145 -6.11 -18.62 4.31
CA THR A 145 -6.00 -17.43 5.17
C THR A 145 -4.53 -17.27 5.58
N LYS A 146 -4.00 -16.06 5.40
CA LYS A 146 -2.63 -15.70 5.78
C LYS A 146 -2.67 -14.76 6.97
N ASN A 147 -1.89 -15.08 7.99
CA ASN A 147 -1.77 -14.26 9.20
C ASN A 147 -0.43 -13.52 9.20
N ALA A 148 -0.42 -12.28 9.68
CA ALA A 148 0.78 -11.47 9.86
C ALA A 148 0.68 -10.65 11.15
N LEU A 149 1.82 -10.46 11.82
CA LEU A 149 1.97 -9.47 12.88
C LEU A 149 2.62 -8.24 12.26
N ILE A 150 1.90 -7.13 12.16
CA ILE A 150 2.36 -5.91 11.49
C ILE A 150 2.64 -4.83 12.55
N PRO A 151 3.90 -4.42 12.77
CA PRO A 151 4.24 -3.30 13.66
C PRO A 151 3.47 -2.00 13.33
N ALA A 152 3.38 -1.09 14.30
CA ALA A 152 2.74 0.20 14.07
C ALA A 152 3.43 0.97 12.93
N ASN A 153 2.63 1.65 12.10
CA ASN A 153 3.05 2.43 10.93
C ASN A 153 3.70 1.65 9.77
N SER A 154 4.09 0.38 9.95
CA SER A 154 4.70 -0.44 8.89
C SER A 154 3.66 -1.18 8.05
N SER A 155 4.12 -1.71 6.91
CA SER A 155 3.34 -2.58 6.04
C SER A 155 4.00 -3.95 5.83
N GLN A 156 3.17 -4.93 5.46
CA GLN A 156 3.59 -6.25 5.03
C GLN A 156 2.92 -6.60 3.70
N ILE A 157 3.64 -7.38 2.88
CA ILE A 157 3.16 -7.87 1.59
C ILE A 157 2.55 -9.26 1.79
N ILE A 158 1.27 -9.41 1.46
CA ILE A 158 0.54 -10.67 1.50
C ILE A 158 0.13 -11.02 0.07
N VAL A 159 0.66 -12.12 -0.45
CA VAL A 159 0.36 -12.59 -1.82
C VAL A 159 -0.66 -13.75 -1.74
N PRO A 160 -1.66 -13.86 -2.64
CA PRO A 160 -2.54 -15.02 -2.74
C PRO A 160 -1.81 -16.32 -3.10
N ALA A 161 -2.53 -17.44 -3.05
CA ALA A 161 -2.00 -18.75 -3.37
C ALA A 161 -1.56 -18.83 -4.84
N ALA A 162 -0.51 -19.62 -5.09
CA ALA A 162 -0.07 -19.90 -6.45
C ALA A 162 -1.11 -20.70 -7.26
N THR A 163 -2.01 -21.42 -6.58
CA THR A 163 -3.06 -22.22 -7.20
C THR A 163 -4.36 -22.07 -6.41
N ALA A 164 -5.46 -21.87 -7.11
CA ALA A 164 -6.81 -21.93 -6.55
C ALA A 164 -7.77 -22.60 -7.56
N PRO A 165 -8.97 -23.04 -7.12
CA PRO A 165 -9.98 -23.62 -8.02
C PRO A 165 -10.38 -22.70 -9.18
N THR A 166 -10.37 -21.38 -8.95
CA THR A 166 -10.60 -20.34 -9.96
C THR A 166 -9.37 -19.47 -10.11
N THR A 167 -9.24 -18.78 -11.25
CA THR A 167 -8.08 -17.93 -11.54
C THR A 167 -8.13 -16.57 -10.84
N GLY A 168 -9.30 -16.13 -10.37
CA GLY A 168 -9.44 -14.93 -9.55
C GLY A 168 -10.41 -15.15 -8.39
N GLY A 169 -10.62 -14.11 -7.62
CA GLY A 169 -11.48 -14.15 -6.44
C GLY A 169 -11.49 -12.83 -5.69
N SER A 170 -11.66 -12.89 -4.37
CA SER A 170 -11.66 -11.72 -3.49
C SER A 170 -10.88 -12.00 -2.21
N ALA A 171 -10.57 -10.95 -1.46
CA ALA A 171 -9.95 -11.07 -0.15
C ALA A 171 -10.65 -10.18 0.88
N VAL A 172 -10.63 -10.62 2.14
CA VAL A 172 -11.10 -9.85 3.29
C VAL A 172 -9.98 -9.79 4.31
N VAL A 173 -9.57 -8.57 4.65
CA VAL A 173 -8.60 -8.31 5.71
C VAL A 173 -9.36 -8.02 7.00
N THR A 174 -8.98 -8.69 8.08
CA THR A 174 -9.42 -8.38 9.45
C THR A 174 -8.20 -8.14 10.33
N SER A 175 -8.32 -7.26 11.32
CA SER A 175 -7.17 -6.84 12.12
C SER A 175 -7.55 -6.47 13.55
N SER A 176 -6.59 -6.61 14.48
CA SER A 176 -6.72 -6.14 15.86
C SER A 176 -6.43 -4.64 16.05
N GLN A 177 -5.97 -3.96 15.00
CA GLN A 177 -5.80 -2.50 14.91
C GLN A 177 -6.30 -2.01 13.54
N PRO A 178 -6.65 -0.72 13.37
CA PRO A 178 -7.00 -0.19 12.07
C PRO A 178 -5.88 -0.42 11.03
N VAL A 179 -6.25 -0.87 9.85
CA VAL A 179 -5.35 -1.13 8.71
C VAL A 179 -5.89 -0.49 7.43
N VAL A 180 -4.99 -0.26 6.49
CA VAL A 180 -5.31 0.06 5.09
C VAL A 180 -4.66 -0.98 4.19
N ALA A 181 -5.25 -1.23 3.03
CA ALA A 181 -4.71 -2.21 2.09
C ALA A 181 -4.68 -1.64 0.67
N GLU A 182 -3.53 -1.73 0.03
CA GLU A 182 -3.35 -1.47 -1.40
C GLU A 182 -3.15 -2.81 -2.11
N VAL A 183 -3.64 -2.89 -3.34
CA VAL A 183 -3.52 -4.09 -4.17
C VAL A 183 -2.77 -3.71 -5.44
N SER A 184 -1.67 -4.41 -5.64
CA SER A 184 -0.81 -4.31 -6.81
C SER A 184 -0.96 -5.60 -7.62
N GLU A 185 -1.41 -5.50 -8.87
CA GLU A 185 -1.56 -6.64 -9.78
C GLU A 185 -0.61 -6.51 -10.95
N ILE A 186 0.25 -7.51 -11.12
CA ILE A 186 1.29 -7.51 -12.15
C ILE A 186 1.16 -8.78 -12.96
N ASN A 187 1.09 -8.63 -14.28
CA ASN A 187 1.10 -9.78 -15.17
C ASN A 187 2.54 -10.28 -15.34
N ALA A 188 2.80 -11.54 -15.01
CA ALA A 188 4.16 -12.09 -15.05
C ALA A 188 4.74 -12.20 -16.47
N ALA A 189 3.89 -12.16 -17.51
CA ALA A 189 4.27 -12.33 -18.91
C ALA A 189 4.14 -11.05 -19.75
N SER A 190 3.72 -9.92 -19.17
CA SER A 190 3.55 -8.66 -19.90
C SER A 190 4.00 -7.44 -19.09
N THR A 191 3.87 -6.25 -19.67
CA THR A 191 4.16 -4.97 -19.02
C THR A 191 2.90 -4.33 -18.42
N VAL A 192 1.83 -5.11 -18.19
CA VAL A 192 0.57 -4.60 -17.65
C VAL A 192 0.57 -4.74 -16.14
N ALA A 193 0.24 -3.63 -15.47
CA ALA A 193 0.03 -3.58 -14.03
C ALA A 193 -1.22 -2.76 -13.69
N MET A 194 -1.81 -3.06 -12.53
CA MET A 194 -2.95 -2.34 -11.98
C MET A 194 -2.73 -2.12 -10.48
N GLY A 195 -3.08 -0.94 -10.00
CA GLY A 195 -3.01 -0.58 -8.59
C GLY A 195 -4.37 -0.06 -8.14
N TYR A 196 -4.83 -0.43 -6.95
CA TYR A 196 -6.04 0.13 -6.36
C TYR A 196 -6.12 -0.06 -4.85
N ASN A 197 -7.00 0.72 -4.24
CA ASN A 197 -7.26 0.70 -2.81
C ASN A 197 -8.29 -0.38 -2.44
N GLY A 198 -8.03 -1.11 -1.35
CA GLY A 198 -9.06 -1.88 -0.64
C GLY A 198 -10.09 -0.96 0.02
N GLY A 199 -11.35 -1.35 0.01
CA GLY A 199 -12.45 -0.57 0.59
C GLY A 199 -12.67 -0.91 2.07
N SER A 200 -12.86 0.10 2.92
CA SER A 200 -13.34 -0.12 4.28
C SER A 200 -14.77 -0.67 4.27
N GLY A 201 -15.03 -1.69 5.09
CA GLY A 201 -16.36 -2.25 5.33
C GLY A 201 -17.01 -1.76 6.63
#